data_AF-A0A7Y4Y3V4-F1
#
_entry.id   AF-A0A7Y4Y3V4-F1
#
_cell.length_a   1.000
_cell.length_b   1.000
_cell.length_c   1.000
_cell.angle_alpha   90.00
_cell.angle_beta   90.00
_cell.angle_gamma   90.00
#
_symmetry.space_group_name_H-M   'P 1'
#
loop_
_entity.id
_entity.type
_entity.pdbx_description
1 polymer ?
#
loop_
_entity_poly.entity_id
_entity_poly.type
_entity_poly.pdbx_seq_one_letter_code
_entity_poly.pdbx_strand_id
1 'polypeptide(L)'
;MIHPKIEDGKALFPKVNDDGSRKVGQILHIGKIINHKGECVDSLTLEPQGIAHLISAECVHLPDEVCGLAHVLTRVCNDGLLTLNIGVVDPGWKNNLSTPVLNFSSERRLLQVGQPFIRLSFHQIQNAHDIESKRYINSPPQDYVREIRARAAGSFGKSFLNIKQLVGKASKKENARFKETMLKYLPIGAFSLAFFALMVTIGIATIARLSSNGTQAEAIKRLEEKVNDLERQKRAISPAETVLPQAQAKKKPGMGEQQ
;
A
#
# COMPACT_ATOMS: atom_id res chain seq x y z
N MET A 1 -8.14 41.04 -30.34
CA MET A 1 -7.58 39.73 -29.94
C MET A 1 -6.46 39.40 -30.92
N ILE A 2 -5.29 38.93 -30.48
CA ILE A 2 -4.20 38.56 -31.40
C ILE A 2 -4.42 37.11 -31.83
N HIS A 3 -4.58 36.86 -33.13
CA HIS A 3 -4.73 35.52 -33.66
C HIS A 3 -3.36 34.87 -33.86
N PRO A 4 -3.06 33.72 -33.22
CA PRO A 4 -1.85 32.97 -33.54
C PRO A 4 -1.95 32.38 -34.95
N LYS A 5 -0.82 32.35 -35.66
CA LYS A 5 -0.62 31.48 -36.81
C LYS A 5 -0.12 30.13 -36.30
N ILE A 6 -0.81 29.04 -36.62
CA ILE A 6 -0.34 27.69 -36.26
C ILE A 6 0.50 27.16 -37.42
N GLU A 7 1.80 26.93 -37.18
CA GLU A 7 2.72 26.31 -38.14
C GLU A 7 3.45 25.15 -37.43
N ASP A 8 3.48 23.97 -38.05
CA ASP A 8 4.11 22.76 -37.51
C ASP A 8 3.74 22.45 -36.05
N GLY A 9 2.48 22.67 -35.68
CA GLY A 9 1.98 22.46 -34.31
C GLY A 9 2.41 23.53 -33.29
N LYS A 10 3.11 24.59 -33.73
CA LYS A 10 3.52 25.72 -32.90
C LYS A 10 2.60 26.91 -33.12
N ALA A 11 2.16 27.54 -32.04
CA ALA A 11 1.45 28.80 -32.11
C ALA A 11 2.45 29.96 -32.24
N LEU A 12 2.61 30.46 -33.46
CA LEU A 12 3.43 31.62 -33.78
C LEU A 12 2.59 32.89 -33.70
N PHE A 13 3.07 33.90 -33.00
CA PHE A 13 2.38 35.17 -32.89
C PHE A 13 3.19 36.24 -33.62
N PRO A 14 2.72 36.73 -34.78
CA PRO A 14 3.44 37.77 -35.51
C PRO A 14 3.50 39.04 -34.65
N LYS A 15 4.69 39.66 -34.52
CA LYS A 15 5.01 40.84 -33.69
C LYS A 15 5.26 40.61 -32.19
N VAL A 16 5.74 39.44 -31.78
CA VAL A 16 6.32 39.26 -30.44
C VAL A 16 7.82 39.51 -30.54
N ASN A 17 8.35 40.49 -29.81
CA ASN A 17 9.80 40.71 -29.70
C ASN A 17 10.45 39.45 -29.07
N ASP A 18 11.68 39.14 -29.46
CA ASP A 18 12.45 37.96 -28.99
C ASP A 18 12.76 37.95 -27.48
N ASP A 19 12.31 38.95 -26.72
CA ASP A 19 12.36 38.94 -25.26
C ASP A 19 11.27 38.04 -24.62
N GLY A 20 10.36 37.49 -25.44
CA GLY A 20 9.31 36.57 -25.01
C GLY A 20 8.29 37.19 -24.05
N SER A 21 8.32 38.51 -23.85
CA SER A 21 7.57 39.16 -22.79
C SER A 21 6.15 39.54 -23.23
N ARG A 22 5.28 38.53 -23.36
CA ARG A 22 3.85 38.80 -23.22
C ARG A 22 3.56 39.12 -21.76
N LYS A 23 3.55 40.42 -21.42
CA LYS A 23 3.07 40.94 -20.14
C LYS A 23 1.54 40.83 -20.04
N VAL A 24 0.99 39.64 -20.26
CA VAL A 24 -0.42 39.37 -19.95
C VAL A 24 -0.47 39.16 -18.45
N GLY A 25 -0.76 40.23 -17.72
CA GLY A 25 -0.84 40.23 -16.27
C GLY A 25 0.48 40.48 -15.54
N GLN A 26 0.37 40.62 -14.22
CA GLN A 26 1.46 40.87 -13.29
C GLN A 26 1.87 39.57 -12.59
N ILE A 27 3.16 39.25 -12.58
CA ILE A 27 3.68 38.14 -11.75
C ILE A 27 3.81 38.64 -10.32
N LEU A 28 3.31 37.86 -9.37
CA LEU A 28 3.41 38.12 -7.93
C LEU A 28 4.40 37.16 -7.29
N HIS A 29 5.07 37.66 -6.25
CA HIS A 29 6.14 36.96 -5.55
C HIS A 29 5.70 36.57 -4.14
N ILE A 30 6.25 35.49 -3.62
CA ILE A 30 5.99 35.04 -2.25
C ILE A 30 6.51 36.11 -1.30
N GLY A 31 5.62 36.72 -0.51
CA GLY A 31 5.97 37.64 0.57
C GLY A 31 6.06 36.95 1.92
N LYS A 32 5.17 35.98 2.18
CA LYS A 32 5.20 35.17 3.40
C LYS A 32 4.81 33.73 3.10
N ILE A 33 5.46 32.80 3.80
CA ILE A 33 5.10 31.38 3.79
C ILE A 33 4.55 31.04 5.16
N ILE A 34 3.37 30.43 5.20
CA ILE A 34 2.73 29.95 6.43
C ILE A 34 2.68 28.42 6.37
N ASN A 35 3.31 27.76 7.33
CA ASN A 35 3.33 26.30 7.38
C ASN A 35 2.01 25.71 7.94
N HIS A 36 1.89 24.39 7.97
CA HIS A 36 0.74 23.65 8.51
C HIS A 36 0.45 23.88 10.01
N LYS A 37 1.38 24.51 10.75
CA LYS A 37 1.18 24.92 12.15
C LYS A 37 0.70 26.37 12.28
N GLY A 38 0.56 27.08 11.16
CA GLY A 38 0.26 28.51 11.16
C GLY A 38 1.47 29.38 11.53
N GLU A 39 2.70 28.89 11.41
CA GLU A 39 3.92 29.68 11.65
C GLU A 39 4.37 30.36 10.36
N CYS A 40 4.78 31.63 10.43
CA CYS A 40 5.37 32.35 9.32
C CYS A 40 6.86 32.04 9.21
N VAL A 41 7.33 31.67 8.02
CA VAL A 41 8.73 31.34 7.72
C VAL A 41 9.17 31.97 6.39
N ASP A 42 10.47 32.19 6.23
CA ASP A 42 11.04 32.76 5.00
C ASP A 42 11.39 31.68 3.95
N SER A 43 11.54 30.44 4.40
CA SER A 43 11.84 29.28 3.56
C SER A 43 11.20 28.03 4.14
N LEU A 44 10.68 27.18 3.26
CA LEU A 44 10.02 25.93 3.64
C LEU A 44 10.28 24.85 2.59
N THR A 45 10.83 23.72 3.02
CA THR A 45 10.87 22.51 2.18
C THR A 45 9.53 21.79 2.30
N LEU A 46 8.78 21.78 1.20
CA LEU A 46 7.48 21.12 1.09
C LEU A 46 7.69 19.67 0.67
N GLU A 47 7.40 18.74 1.59
CA GLU A 47 7.40 17.31 1.30
C GLU A 47 6.35 16.95 0.23
N PRO A 48 6.49 15.81 -0.46
CA PRO A 48 5.41 15.26 -1.28
C PRO A 48 4.08 15.22 -0.52
N GLN A 49 3.01 15.69 -1.15
CA GLN A 49 1.66 15.89 -0.59
C GLN A 49 1.59 16.89 0.57
N GLY A 50 2.67 17.61 0.85
CA GLY A 50 2.73 18.68 1.84
C GLY A 50 1.97 19.91 1.37
N ILE A 51 1.43 20.65 2.33
CA ILE A 51 0.68 21.89 2.08
C ILE A 51 1.25 23.06 2.89
N ALA A 52 1.24 24.24 2.29
CA ALA A 52 1.57 25.52 2.91
C ALA A 52 0.63 26.61 2.41
N HIS A 53 0.54 27.75 3.08
CA HIS A 53 -0.11 28.95 2.54
C HIS A 53 0.94 29.95 2.11
N LEU A 54 0.76 30.48 0.90
CA LEU A 54 1.58 31.57 0.37
C LEU A 54 0.76 32.85 0.43
N ILE A 55 1.40 33.94 0.84
CA ILE A 55 0.87 35.30 0.75
C ILE A 55 1.79 36.08 -0.17
N SER A 56 1.23 36.83 -1.13
CA SER A 56 2.00 37.67 -2.05
C SER A 56 2.74 38.79 -1.32
N ALA A 57 3.90 39.19 -1.83
CA ALA A 57 4.63 40.37 -1.35
C ALA A 57 3.88 41.65 -1.74
N GLU A 58 3.28 41.63 -2.92
CA GLU A 58 2.53 42.74 -3.48
C GLU A 58 1.12 42.83 -2.86
N CYS A 59 0.68 44.06 -2.59
CA CYS A 59 -0.70 44.37 -2.25
C CYS A 59 -1.47 44.69 -3.54
N VAL A 60 -2.54 43.96 -3.80
CA VAL A 60 -3.35 44.14 -5.01
C VAL A 60 -4.50 45.08 -4.70
N HIS A 61 -4.57 46.20 -5.40
CA HIS A 61 -5.65 47.18 -5.31
C HIS A 61 -6.40 47.21 -6.64
N LEU A 62 -7.59 46.59 -6.68
CA LEU A 62 -8.44 46.59 -7.86
C LEU A 62 -9.49 47.72 -7.76
N PRO A 63 -9.74 48.47 -8.84
CA PRO A 63 -10.90 49.34 -8.93
C PRO A 63 -12.20 48.52 -9.05
N ASP A 64 -13.35 49.17 -8.97
CA ASP A 64 -14.66 48.50 -8.98
C ASP A 64 -15.04 47.97 -10.38
N GLU A 65 -14.38 48.47 -11.44
CA GLU A 65 -14.63 48.09 -12.82
C GLU A 65 -13.69 46.99 -13.34
N VAL A 66 -12.82 46.44 -12.49
CA VAL A 66 -11.81 45.44 -12.87
C VAL A 66 -11.82 44.26 -11.92
N CYS A 67 -11.92 43.05 -12.47
CA CYS A 67 -11.57 41.84 -11.74
C CYS A 67 -10.20 41.31 -12.14
N GLY A 68 -9.58 40.56 -11.23
CA GLY A 68 -8.35 39.83 -11.48
C GLY A 68 -8.62 38.35 -11.74
N LEU A 69 -7.81 37.71 -12.57
CA LEU A 69 -7.76 36.26 -12.71
C LEU A 69 -6.38 35.79 -12.29
N ALA A 70 -6.30 35.13 -11.13
CA ALA A 70 -5.07 34.59 -10.58
C ALA A 70 -4.83 33.18 -11.13
N HIS A 71 -3.67 32.98 -11.74
CA HIS A 71 -3.21 31.70 -12.28
C HIS A 71 -1.84 31.35 -11.72
N VAL A 72 -1.63 30.09 -11.39
CA VAL A 72 -0.31 29.56 -11.11
C VAL A 72 0.55 29.60 -12.36
N LEU A 73 1.84 29.88 -12.19
CA LEU A 73 2.77 29.88 -13.31
C LEU A 73 2.94 28.46 -13.85
N THR A 74 2.88 28.26 -15.17
CA THR A 74 3.03 26.94 -15.80
C THR A 74 4.31 26.22 -15.36
N ARG A 75 5.43 26.95 -15.20
CA ARG A 75 6.68 26.36 -14.68
C ARG A 75 6.52 25.79 -13.26
N VAL A 76 5.77 26.48 -12.40
CA VAL A 76 5.51 26.06 -11.01
C VAL A 76 4.64 24.81 -11.01
N CYS A 77 3.66 24.71 -11.92
CA CYS A 77 2.90 23.47 -12.13
C CYS A 77 3.75 22.31 -12.65
N ASN A 78 4.67 22.58 -13.59
CA ASN A 78 5.57 21.56 -14.12
C ASN A 78 6.54 21.04 -13.04
N ASP A 79 6.87 21.88 -12.06
CA ASP A 79 7.57 21.48 -10.83
C ASP A 79 6.68 20.70 -9.84
N GLY A 80 5.43 20.42 -10.21
CA GLY A 80 4.47 19.68 -9.40
C GLY A 80 3.92 20.47 -8.22
N LEU A 81 3.99 21.80 -8.23
CA LEU A 81 3.33 22.66 -7.26
C LEU A 81 1.98 23.13 -7.80
N LEU A 82 0.93 22.91 -7.01
CA LEU A 82 -0.43 23.32 -7.33
C LEU A 82 -0.95 24.29 -6.28
N THR A 83 -1.39 25.47 -6.70
CA THR A 83 -2.10 26.41 -5.83
C THR A 83 -3.58 26.10 -5.84
N LEU A 84 -4.26 26.09 -4.69
CA LEU A 84 -5.70 25.88 -4.57
C LEU A 84 -6.41 27.20 -4.33
N ASN A 85 -7.67 27.31 -4.72
CA ASN A 85 -8.45 28.54 -4.61
C ASN A 85 -7.84 29.74 -5.36
N ILE A 86 -7.04 29.47 -6.41
CA ILE A 86 -6.70 30.49 -7.40
C ILE A 86 -7.86 30.60 -8.40
N GLY A 87 -8.29 31.83 -8.65
CA GLY A 87 -9.49 32.08 -9.46
C GLY A 87 -9.70 33.58 -9.63
N VAL A 88 -10.96 34.01 -9.51
CA VAL A 88 -11.34 35.42 -9.65
C VAL A 88 -10.96 36.19 -8.38
N VAL A 89 -10.29 37.32 -8.56
CA VAL A 89 -10.11 38.35 -7.53
C VAL A 89 -11.18 39.40 -7.81
N ASP A 90 -12.06 39.59 -6.84
CA ASP A 90 -13.23 40.45 -6.99
C ASP A 90 -12.84 41.94 -7.13
N PRO A 91 -13.66 42.74 -7.84
CA PRO A 91 -13.46 44.19 -7.90
C PRO A 91 -13.46 44.84 -6.52
N GLY A 92 -12.71 45.93 -6.38
CA GLY A 92 -12.57 46.65 -5.11
C GLY A 92 -11.66 45.96 -4.07
N TRP A 93 -11.05 44.81 -4.39
CA TRP A 93 -10.09 44.13 -3.53
C TRP A 93 -8.88 45.02 -3.20
N LYS A 94 -8.51 45.13 -1.92
CA LYS A 94 -7.34 45.91 -1.45
C LYS A 94 -6.56 45.16 -0.38
N ASN A 95 -5.86 44.11 -0.78
CA ASN A 95 -4.98 43.34 0.11
C ASN A 95 -3.95 42.49 -0.65
N ASN A 96 -3.03 41.86 0.07
CA ASN A 96 -2.22 40.77 -0.47
C ASN A 96 -3.10 39.59 -0.90
N LEU A 97 -2.68 38.88 -1.94
CA LEU A 97 -3.34 37.63 -2.33
C LEU A 97 -2.75 36.47 -1.54
N SER A 98 -3.59 35.54 -1.12
CA SER A 98 -3.14 34.31 -0.49
C SER A 98 -3.74 33.08 -1.16
N THR A 99 -2.96 32.01 -1.20
CA THR A 99 -3.41 30.72 -1.72
C THR A 99 -2.66 29.59 -1.03
N PRO A 100 -3.34 28.50 -0.63
CA PRO A 100 -2.67 27.26 -0.28
C PRO A 100 -1.92 26.69 -1.49
N VAL A 101 -0.69 26.25 -1.28
CA VAL A 101 0.12 25.51 -2.26
C VAL A 101 0.33 24.08 -1.78
N LEU A 102 0.19 23.14 -2.71
CA LEU A 102 0.34 21.71 -2.50
C LEU A 102 1.46 21.19 -3.40
N ASN A 103 2.35 20.38 -2.83
CA ASN A 103 3.31 19.62 -3.61
C ASN A 103 2.69 18.29 -4.07
N PHE A 104 2.34 18.21 -5.34
CA PHE A 104 1.86 17.00 -6.01
C PHE A 104 2.98 16.14 -6.61
N SER A 105 4.24 16.61 -6.61
CA SER A 105 5.37 15.83 -7.08
C SER A 105 5.80 14.76 -6.07
N SER A 106 6.58 13.78 -6.53
CA SER A 106 7.25 12.80 -5.67
C SER A 106 8.52 13.34 -5.00
N GLU A 107 8.96 14.55 -5.35
CA GLU A 107 10.19 15.17 -4.86
C GLU A 107 9.89 16.26 -3.84
N ARG A 108 10.88 16.61 -3.02
CA ARG A 108 10.77 17.75 -2.10
C ARG A 108 10.93 19.04 -2.88
N ARG A 109 10.13 20.06 -2.55
CA ARG A 109 10.19 21.37 -3.22
C ARG A 109 10.49 22.48 -2.22
N LEU A 110 11.51 23.27 -2.50
CA LEU A 110 11.88 24.42 -1.68
C LEU A 110 11.04 25.63 -2.08
N LEU A 111 10.27 26.15 -1.14
CA LEU A 111 9.59 27.42 -1.24
C LEU A 111 10.42 28.48 -0.52
N GLN A 112 10.63 29.63 -1.16
CA GLN A 112 11.39 30.73 -0.59
C GLN A 112 10.71 32.07 -0.87
N VAL A 113 10.72 32.96 0.12
CA VAL A 113 10.28 34.36 -0.06
C VAL A 113 11.04 35.01 -1.23
N GLY A 114 10.33 35.82 -2.00
CA GLY A 114 10.81 36.44 -3.23
C GLY A 114 10.63 35.56 -4.48
N GLN A 115 10.29 34.28 -4.35
CA GLN A 115 10.03 33.45 -5.54
C GLN A 115 8.69 33.82 -6.20
N PRO A 116 8.63 33.88 -7.53
CA PRO A 116 7.40 34.10 -8.27
C PRO A 116 6.51 32.85 -8.27
N PHE A 117 5.22 32.99 -7.96
CA PHE A 117 4.32 31.83 -7.78
C PHE A 117 2.98 31.93 -8.51
N ILE A 118 2.44 33.13 -8.70
CA ILE A 118 1.20 33.35 -9.45
C ILE A 118 1.33 34.53 -10.43
N ARG A 119 0.45 34.53 -11.43
CA ARG A 119 0.24 35.61 -12.39
C ARG A 119 -1.20 36.09 -12.26
N LEU A 120 -1.37 37.40 -12.14
CA LEU A 120 -2.67 38.07 -12.10
C LEU A 120 -2.95 38.76 -13.42
N SER A 121 -3.92 38.26 -14.18
CA SER A 121 -4.46 38.93 -15.37
C SER A 121 -5.61 39.85 -14.97
N PHE A 122 -5.81 40.95 -15.68
CA PHE A 122 -6.86 41.93 -15.35
C PHE A 122 -7.91 41.95 -16.45
N HIS A 123 -9.18 42.02 -16.04
CA HIS A 123 -10.32 42.01 -16.94
C HIS A 123 -11.27 43.15 -16.57
N GLN A 124 -11.59 43.99 -17.55
CA GLN A 124 -12.58 45.05 -17.38
C GLN A 124 -13.97 44.46 -17.42
N ILE A 125 -14.81 44.85 -16.45
CA ILE A 125 -16.21 44.45 -16.36
C ILE A 125 -17.07 45.57 -16.95
N GLN A 126 -18.00 45.21 -17.83
CA GLN A 126 -19.01 46.15 -18.33
C GLN A 126 -20.15 46.28 -17.31
N ASN A 127 -20.70 47.47 -17.14
CA ASN A 127 -21.82 47.77 -16.23
C ASN A 127 -21.52 47.59 -14.73
N ALA A 128 -20.30 47.97 -14.29
CA ALA A 128 -19.92 47.92 -12.88
C ALA A 128 -20.82 48.76 -11.95
N HIS A 129 -21.52 49.78 -12.48
CA HIS A 129 -22.42 50.64 -11.72
C HIS A 129 -23.66 49.93 -11.16
N ASP A 130 -24.07 48.79 -11.72
CA ASP A 130 -25.24 48.02 -11.28
C ASP A 130 -24.90 46.94 -10.25
N ILE A 131 -23.61 46.69 -10.03
CA ILE A 131 -23.14 45.73 -9.04
C ILE A 131 -22.92 46.53 -7.77
N GLU A 132 -23.86 46.47 -6.82
CA GLU A 132 -23.57 46.84 -5.43
C GLU A 132 -22.37 45.99 -5.00
N SER A 133 -21.17 46.56 -5.07
CA SER A 133 -20.00 45.94 -4.49
C SER A 133 -20.30 45.88 -3.01
N LYS A 134 -20.64 44.69 -2.51
CA LYS A 134 -20.53 44.40 -1.09
C LYS A 134 -19.08 44.71 -0.79
N ARG A 135 -18.81 45.91 -0.26
CA ARG A 135 -17.46 46.38 0.02
C ARG A 135 -16.80 45.25 0.79
N TYR A 136 -15.87 44.55 0.16
CA TYR A 136 -15.08 43.57 0.87
C TYR A 136 -14.47 44.35 2.03
N ILE A 137 -14.80 43.92 3.25
CA ILE A 137 -14.18 44.48 4.44
C ILE A 137 -12.73 44.08 4.29
N ASN A 138 -11.92 45.00 3.76
CA ASN A 138 -10.50 44.83 3.64
C ASN A 138 -9.97 44.82 5.07
N SER A 139 -9.86 43.62 5.65
CA SER A 139 -9.26 43.44 6.96
C SER A 139 -7.88 44.10 6.93
N PRO A 140 -7.50 44.85 7.98
CA PRO A 140 -6.14 45.35 8.12
C PRO A 140 -5.13 44.23 7.83
N PRO A 141 -3.99 44.52 7.17
CA PRO A 141 -3.06 43.47 6.73
C PRO A 141 -2.63 42.49 7.85
N GLN A 142 -2.57 42.96 9.09
CA GLN A 142 -2.27 42.13 10.26
C GLN A 142 -3.38 41.13 10.59
N ASP A 143 -4.64 41.57 10.53
CA ASP A 143 -5.80 40.73 10.78
C ASP A 143 -5.95 39.68 9.67
N TYR A 144 -5.71 40.09 8.42
CA TYR A 144 -5.70 39.17 7.28
C TYR A 144 -4.67 38.05 7.45
N VAL A 145 -3.42 38.39 7.78
CA VAL A 145 -2.39 37.37 8.02
C VAL A 145 -2.77 36.46 9.19
N ARG A 146 -3.36 37.00 10.27
CA ARG A 146 -3.85 36.21 11.40
C ARG A 146 -4.92 35.21 10.97
N GLU A 147 -5.87 35.63 10.15
CA GLU A 147 -6.91 34.75 9.59
C GLU A 147 -6.32 33.63 8.72
N ILE A 148 -5.34 33.94 7.87
CA ILE A 148 -4.66 32.92 7.04
C ILE A 148 -3.88 31.94 7.92
N ARG A 149 -3.21 32.40 8.98
CA ARG A 149 -2.54 31.52 9.94
C ARG A 149 -3.52 30.58 10.65
N ALA A 150 -4.66 31.11 11.09
CA ALA A 150 -5.71 30.32 11.73
C ALA A 150 -6.27 29.26 10.76
N ARG A 151 -6.52 29.63 9.50
CA ARG A 151 -6.97 28.70 8.44
C ARG A 151 -5.92 27.64 8.13
N ALA A 152 -4.64 28.01 8.05
CA ALA A 152 -3.55 27.08 7.79
C ALA A 152 -3.44 26.01 8.89
N ALA A 153 -3.58 26.41 10.17
CA ALA A 153 -3.54 25.49 11.30
C ALA A 153 -4.81 24.65 11.46
N GLY A 154 -5.98 25.24 11.18
CA GLY A 154 -7.28 24.60 11.45
C GLY A 154 -7.86 23.78 10.30
N SER A 155 -7.65 24.19 9.05
CA SER A 155 -8.32 23.60 7.88
C SER A 155 -7.46 22.62 7.10
N PHE A 156 -6.13 22.68 7.25
CA PHE A 156 -5.21 21.85 6.48
C PHE A 156 -4.26 21.11 7.42
N GLY A 157 -4.41 19.79 7.50
CA GLY A 157 -3.42 18.94 8.19
C GLY A 157 -2.06 18.97 7.48
N LYS A 158 -1.07 18.24 8.01
CA LYS A 158 0.28 18.17 7.40
C LYS A 158 0.27 17.70 5.94
N SER A 159 -0.76 16.97 5.51
CA SER A 159 -0.96 16.53 4.12
C SER A 159 -2.38 16.85 3.65
N PHE A 160 -2.51 17.28 2.39
CA PHE A 160 -3.78 17.76 1.81
C PHE A 160 -4.89 16.72 1.81
N LEU A 161 -4.54 15.46 1.55
CA LEU A 161 -5.38 14.31 1.80
C LEU A 161 -4.66 13.50 2.87
N ASN A 162 -5.32 13.21 4.00
CA ASN A 162 -4.80 12.26 4.99
C ASN A 162 -4.84 10.82 4.43
N ILE A 163 -4.24 10.59 3.26
CA ILE A 163 -4.19 9.30 2.56
C ILE A 163 -3.61 8.24 3.47
N LYS A 164 -2.61 8.58 4.31
CA LYS A 164 -2.08 7.64 5.31
C LYS A 164 -3.12 7.19 6.32
N GLN A 165 -4.04 8.06 6.73
CA GLN A 165 -5.17 7.65 7.58
C GLN A 165 -6.22 6.86 6.79
N LEU A 166 -6.47 7.20 5.52
CA LEU A 166 -7.37 6.44 4.65
C LEU A 166 -6.85 5.03 4.38
N VAL A 167 -5.58 4.89 3.99
CA VAL A 167 -4.88 3.63 3.74
C VAL A 167 -4.73 2.84 5.04
N GLY A 168 -4.42 3.49 6.16
CA GLY A 168 -4.38 2.85 7.46
C GLY A 168 -5.75 2.30 7.89
N LYS A 169 -6.84 3.01 7.60
CA LYS A 169 -8.21 2.54 7.86
C LYS A 169 -8.61 1.39 6.91
N ALA A 170 -8.23 1.46 5.63
CA ALA A 170 -8.48 0.41 4.66
C ALA A 170 -7.70 -0.87 5.00
N SER A 171 -6.40 -0.76 5.29
CA SER A 171 -5.53 -1.88 5.64
C SER A 171 -5.92 -2.52 6.98
N LYS A 172 -6.33 -1.73 7.99
CA LYS A 172 -6.88 -2.28 9.24
C LYS A 172 -8.19 -3.06 9.01
N LYS A 173 -9.04 -2.59 8.10
CA LYS A 173 -10.31 -3.26 7.75
C LYS A 173 -10.06 -4.58 7.01
N GLU A 174 -9.10 -4.63 6.10
CA GLU A 174 -8.72 -5.87 5.41
C GLU A 174 -8.00 -6.86 6.34
N ASN A 175 -7.07 -6.39 7.18
CA ASN A 175 -6.34 -7.25 8.10
C ASN A 175 -7.26 -7.86 9.18
N ALA A 176 -8.28 -7.12 9.64
CA ALA A 176 -9.31 -7.65 10.53
C ALA A 176 -10.13 -8.77 9.85
N ARG A 177 -10.59 -8.55 8.61
CA ARG A 177 -11.30 -9.58 7.84
C ARG A 177 -10.44 -10.80 7.56
N PHE A 178 -9.17 -10.61 7.26
CA PHE A 178 -8.23 -11.71 7.03
C PHE A 178 -8.02 -12.54 8.31
N LYS A 179 -7.81 -11.89 9.46
CA LYS A 179 -7.70 -12.58 10.76
C LYS A 179 -8.96 -13.36 11.12
N GLU A 180 -10.14 -12.79 10.93
CA GLU A 180 -11.43 -13.45 11.23
C GLU A 180 -11.66 -14.67 10.32
N THR A 181 -11.38 -14.51 9.01
CA THR A 181 -11.43 -15.61 8.04
C THR A 181 -10.43 -16.70 8.42
N MET A 182 -9.19 -16.34 8.71
CA MET A 182 -8.14 -17.30 9.04
C MET A 182 -8.46 -18.05 10.34
N LEU A 183 -8.95 -17.38 11.38
CA LEU A 183 -9.36 -18.04 12.63
C LEU A 183 -10.47 -19.09 12.41
N LYS A 184 -11.40 -18.81 11.49
CA LYS A 184 -12.51 -19.73 11.20
C LYS A 184 -12.05 -20.96 10.42
N TYR A 185 -11.14 -20.80 9.46
CA TYR A 185 -10.71 -21.88 8.57
C TYR A 185 -9.46 -22.64 9.04
N LEU A 186 -8.64 -22.06 9.92
CA LEU A 186 -7.46 -22.72 10.48
C LEU A 186 -7.77 -24.07 11.16
N PRO A 187 -8.76 -24.20 12.06
CA PRO A 187 -9.08 -25.48 12.66
C PRO A 187 -9.59 -26.50 11.63
N ILE A 188 -10.35 -26.06 10.61
CA ILE A 188 -10.84 -26.92 9.53
C ILE A 188 -9.66 -27.46 8.69
N GLY A 189 -8.71 -26.58 8.35
CA GLY A 189 -7.50 -26.96 7.62
C GLY A 189 -6.64 -27.94 8.43
N ALA A 190 -6.43 -27.67 9.72
CA ALA A 190 -5.69 -28.55 10.61
C ALA A 190 -6.33 -29.93 10.74
N PHE A 191 -7.66 -29.98 10.88
CA PHE A 191 -8.41 -31.24 10.96
C PHE A 191 -8.35 -32.02 9.65
N SER A 192 -8.48 -31.34 8.51
CA SER A 192 -8.37 -31.95 7.18
C SER A 192 -6.97 -32.54 6.96
N LEU A 193 -5.93 -31.81 7.35
CA LEU A 193 -4.54 -32.28 7.24
C LEU A 193 -4.28 -33.49 8.13
N ALA A 194 -4.75 -33.47 9.38
CA ALA A 194 -4.65 -34.59 10.30
C ALA A 194 -5.40 -35.83 9.79
N PHE A 195 -6.60 -35.64 9.22
CA PHE A 195 -7.39 -36.70 8.61
C PHE A 195 -6.67 -37.32 7.40
N PHE A 196 -6.08 -36.51 6.52
CA PHE A 196 -5.28 -37.00 5.39
C PHE A 196 -4.04 -37.78 5.86
N ALA A 197 -3.32 -37.29 6.88
CA ALA A 197 -2.19 -38.01 7.46
C ALA A 197 -2.60 -39.37 8.02
N LEU A 198 -3.77 -39.45 8.67
CA LEU A 198 -4.33 -40.69 9.18
C LEU A 198 -4.70 -41.67 8.06
N MET A 199 -5.31 -41.18 6.98
CA MET A 199 -5.61 -41.99 5.78
C MET A 199 -4.35 -42.56 5.13
N VAL A 200 -3.29 -41.76 5.00
CA VAL A 200 -1.99 -42.24 4.48
C VAL A 200 -1.43 -43.35 5.38
N THR A 201 -1.49 -43.15 6.69
CA THR A 201 -0.97 -44.13 7.67
C THR A 201 -1.74 -45.46 7.59
N ILE A 202 -3.08 -45.41 7.50
CA ILE A 202 -3.93 -46.60 7.36
C ILE A 202 -3.70 -47.29 6.01
N GLY A 203 -3.55 -46.52 4.93
CA GLY A 203 -3.27 -47.05 3.59
C GLY A 203 -1.99 -47.87 3.56
N ILE A 204 -0.90 -47.33 4.11
CA ILE A 204 0.38 -48.03 4.22
C ILE A 204 0.24 -49.32 5.04
N ALA A 205 -0.43 -49.25 6.20
CA ALA A 205 -0.63 -50.42 7.06
C ALA A 205 -1.46 -51.54 6.38
N THR A 206 -2.48 -51.17 5.59
CA THR A 206 -3.32 -52.12 4.87
C THR A 206 -2.56 -52.81 3.74
N ILE A 207 -1.77 -52.06 2.96
CA ILE A 207 -0.92 -52.60 1.89
C ILE A 207 0.14 -53.55 2.48
N ALA A 208 0.77 -53.17 3.59
CA ALA A 208 1.75 -54.02 4.28
C ALA A 208 1.14 -55.35 4.76
N ARG A 209 -0.07 -55.32 5.34
CA ARG A 209 -0.79 -56.54 5.76
C ARG A 209 -1.15 -57.44 4.57
N LEU A 210 -1.66 -56.86 3.48
CA LEU A 210 -2.05 -57.59 2.29
C LEU A 210 -0.84 -58.25 1.60
N SER A 211 0.29 -57.54 1.54
CA SER A 211 1.55 -58.09 1.02
C SER A 211 2.08 -59.22 1.91
N SER A 212 2.03 -59.07 3.25
CA SER A 212 2.52 -60.12 4.16
C SER A 212 1.71 -61.42 4.09
N ASN A 213 0.39 -61.33 3.90
CA ASN A 213 -0.50 -62.49 3.78
C ASN A 213 -0.21 -63.32 2.52
N GLY A 214 0.20 -62.68 1.42
CA GLY A 214 0.63 -63.38 0.20
C GLY A 214 1.90 -64.22 0.43
N THR A 215 2.92 -63.63 1.07
CA THR A 215 4.17 -64.32 1.41
C THR A 215 3.99 -65.42 2.47
N GLN A 216 3.10 -65.24 3.45
CA GLN A 216 2.82 -66.31 4.43
C GLN A 216 2.06 -67.48 3.81
N ALA A 217 1.11 -67.22 2.91
CA ALA A 217 0.40 -68.28 2.20
C ALA A 217 1.35 -69.11 1.31
N GLU A 218 2.29 -68.47 0.62
CA GLU A 218 3.32 -69.16 -0.17
C GLU A 218 4.32 -69.93 0.70
N ALA A 219 4.71 -69.37 1.85
CA ALA A 219 5.60 -70.04 2.79
C ALA A 219 4.94 -71.29 3.41
N ILE A 220 3.66 -71.20 3.81
CA ILE A 220 2.90 -72.32 4.35
C ILE A 220 2.76 -73.43 3.30
N LYS A 221 2.44 -73.08 2.05
CA LYS A 221 2.30 -74.05 0.96
C LYS A 221 3.62 -74.79 0.65
N ARG A 222 4.75 -74.08 0.68
CA ARG A 222 6.10 -74.70 0.54
C ARG A 222 6.47 -75.58 1.73
N LEU A 223 6.02 -75.25 2.93
CA LEU A 223 6.22 -76.07 4.12
C LEU A 223 5.38 -77.37 4.04
N GLU A 224 4.14 -77.29 3.59
CA GLU A 224 3.29 -78.47 3.37
C GLU A 224 3.87 -79.40 2.30
N GLU A 225 4.39 -78.87 1.20
CA GLU A 225 5.09 -79.67 0.17
C GLU A 225 6.31 -80.39 0.76
N LYS A 226 7.15 -79.69 1.52
CA LYS A 226 8.34 -80.31 2.17
C LYS A 226 7.98 -81.37 3.20
N VAL A 227 6.92 -81.15 3.98
CA VAL A 227 6.45 -82.13 4.96
C VAL A 227 5.96 -83.41 4.25
N ASN A 228 5.20 -83.26 3.16
CA ASN A 228 4.74 -84.40 2.36
C ASN A 228 5.90 -85.16 1.70
N ASP A 229 6.92 -84.47 1.18
CA ASP A 229 8.10 -85.12 0.60
C ASP A 229 8.94 -85.85 1.66
N LEU A 230 9.05 -85.29 2.87
CA LEU A 230 9.71 -85.97 3.99
C LEU A 230 8.93 -87.19 4.47
N GLU A 231 7.60 -87.13 4.50
CA GLU A 231 6.77 -88.30 4.81
C GLU A 231 6.92 -89.41 3.74
N ARG A 232 7.04 -89.05 2.46
CA ARG A 232 7.34 -89.98 1.38
C ARG A 232 8.71 -90.61 1.54
N GLN A 233 9.74 -89.83 1.86
CA GLN A 233 11.08 -90.36 2.17
C GLN A 233 11.05 -91.30 3.38
N LYS A 234 10.34 -90.94 4.45
CA LYS A 234 10.23 -91.77 5.66
C LYS A 234 9.52 -93.09 5.38
N ARG A 235 8.50 -93.11 4.52
CA ARG A 235 7.84 -94.35 4.08
C ARG A 235 8.72 -95.20 3.15
N ALA A 236 9.59 -94.59 2.35
CA ALA A 236 10.53 -95.30 1.48
C ALA A 236 11.69 -95.97 2.26
N ILE A 237 12.04 -95.46 3.45
CA ILE A 237 13.16 -95.95 4.27
C ILE A 237 12.71 -97.04 5.28
N SER A 238 11.42 -97.34 5.39
CA SER A 238 10.89 -98.33 6.36
C SER A 238 10.24 -99.54 5.68
N PRO A 239 11.04 -100.39 5.01
CA PRO A 239 10.94 -101.81 5.30
C PRO A 239 12.31 -102.51 5.20
N ALA A 240 13.10 -102.52 6.28
CA ALA A 240 14.12 -103.56 6.50
C ALA A 240 14.60 -103.54 7.96
N GLU A 241 14.69 -104.74 8.53
CA GLU A 241 15.46 -105.12 9.73
C GLU A 241 14.83 -104.98 11.13
N THR A 242 14.03 -106.00 11.42
CA THR A 242 14.12 -106.88 12.61
C THR A 242 15.57 -107.16 13.05
N VAL A 243 15.88 -107.03 14.35
CA VAL A 243 16.48 -108.06 15.26
C VAL A 243 16.87 -107.41 16.61
N LEU A 244 16.29 -107.95 17.69
CA LEU A 244 16.59 -107.74 19.13
C LEU A 244 17.96 -108.39 19.51
N PRO A 245 18.64 -108.07 20.65
CA PRO A 245 18.04 -108.24 21.97
C PRO A 245 18.44 -107.28 23.11
N GLN A 246 17.54 -107.34 24.10
CA GLN A 246 17.59 -106.96 25.52
C GLN A 246 18.99 -106.85 26.15
N ALA A 247 19.18 -105.87 27.05
CA ALA A 247 19.16 -106.11 28.50
C ALA A 247 19.62 -104.91 29.36
N GLN A 248 19.03 -104.85 30.56
CA GLN A 248 19.52 -104.26 31.81
C GLN A 248 19.23 -102.79 32.12
N ALA A 249 18.10 -102.63 32.82
CA ALA A 249 17.87 -101.58 33.81
C ALA A 249 18.86 -101.69 34.99
N LYS A 250 19.47 -100.56 35.38
CA LYS A 250 20.12 -100.41 36.68
C LYS A 250 19.92 -99.00 37.25
N LYS A 251 19.00 -98.94 38.21
CA LYS A 251 19.00 -98.16 39.47
C LYS A 251 20.20 -97.21 39.67
N LYS A 252 19.90 -95.93 39.95
CA LYS A 252 20.62 -95.09 40.92
C LYS A 252 19.67 -94.06 41.54
N PRO A 253 19.39 -94.15 42.86
CA PRO A 253 19.05 -93.01 43.71
C PRO A 253 20.28 -92.60 44.55
N GLY A 254 20.38 -91.31 44.86
CA GLY A 254 21.40 -90.70 45.73
C GLY A 254 21.39 -89.20 45.46
N MET A 255 20.77 -88.33 46.27
CA MET A 255 21.01 -87.99 47.69
C MET A 255 22.34 -87.23 47.88
N GLY A 256 22.24 -86.06 48.53
CA GLY A 256 23.27 -85.04 48.75
C GLY A 256 22.76 -83.69 48.24
N GLU A 257 22.15 -82.79 49.02
CA GLU A 257 22.59 -82.23 50.30
C GLU A 257 24.00 -81.64 50.21
N GLN A 258 24.09 -80.31 50.03
CA GLN A 258 24.79 -79.38 50.92
C GLN A 258 24.90 -77.97 50.31
N GLN A 259 24.50 -77.00 51.16
CA GLN A 259 24.88 -75.58 51.23
C GLN A 259 24.21 -74.60 50.26
#